data_AF-A0A6C0ELC6-F1
#
_entry.id   AF-A0A6C0ELC6-F1
#
_cell.length_a   1.000
_cell.length_b   1.000
_cell.length_c   1.000
_cell.angle_alpha   90.00
_cell.angle_beta   90.00
_cell.angle_gamma   90.00
#
_symmetry.space_group_name_H-M   'P 1'
#
loop_
_entity.id
_entity.type
_entity.pdbx_description
1 polymer ?
#
loop_
_entity_poly.entity_id
_entity_poly.type
_entity_poly.pdbx_seq_one_letter_code
_entity_poly.pdbx_strand_id
1 'polypeptide(L)'
;MFVKLKNLWEEHGFEILVGIAVLIMIIYGITRIGKKGTWSRSYYYAGGQKEKRRPPQESKGEAECRRIIQQIFNKPFPKARPDILNNPVTGGNHNLELDCYNATLRLAVEYNGVQHYKYVPYFHKNKEAFLNQKYRDELKRRMCRDNSITLIEVPYTVKVPDIRSFLIKKLSSVGYLS
;
A
#
# COMPACT_ATOMS: atom_id res chain seq x y z
N MET A 1 -27.43 -0.77 -73.87
CA MET A 1 -27.52 -0.94 -72.40
C MET A 1 -26.20 -0.58 -71.72
N PHE A 2 -25.07 -1.17 -72.13
CA PHE A 2 -23.75 -0.88 -71.56
C PHE A 2 -23.24 0.57 -71.74
N VAL A 3 -23.53 1.23 -72.86
CA VAL A 3 -23.07 2.63 -73.09
C VAL A 3 -23.74 3.62 -72.13
N LYS A 4 -25.04 3.45 -71.85
CA LYS A 4 -25.76 4.28 -70.88
C LYS A 4 -25.23 4.10 -69.46
N LEU A 5 -24.86 2.87 -69.10
CA LEU A 5 -24.27 2.55 -67.80
C LEU A 5 -22.86 3.15 -67.64
N LYS A 6 -22.07 3.15 -68.72
CA LYS A 6 -20.73 3.77 -68.74
C LYS A 6 -20.81 5.28 -68.55
N ASN A 7 -21.71 5.96 -69.27
CA ASN A 7 -21.87 7.41 -69.14
C ASN A 7 -22.37 7.82 -67.73
N LEU A 8 -23.29 7.05 -67.15
CA LEU A 8 -23.75 7.26 -65.76
C LEU A 8 -22.64 7.09 -64.73
N TRP A 9 -21.71 6.15 -64.97
CA TRP A 9 -20.57 5.93 -64.10
C TRP A 9 -19.48 7.01 -64.24
N GLU A 10 -19.25 7.51 -65.46
CA GLU A 10 -18.29 8.60 -65.71
C GLU A 10 -18.76 9.93 -65.10
N GLU A 11 -20.06 10.22 -65.12
CA GLU A 11 -20.61 11.48 -64.57
C GLU A 11 -20.88 11.42 -63.05
N HIS A 12 -21.32 10.27 -62.53
CA HIS A 12 -21.82 10.17 -61.14
C HIS A 12 -21.27 8.98 -60.35
N GLY A 13 -20.17 8.36 -60.79
CA GLY A 13 -19.62 7.15 -60.19
C GLY A 13 -19.22 7.32 -58.72
N PHE A 14 -18.73 8.49 -58.33
CA PHE A 14 -18.34 8.78 -56.96
C PHE A 14 -19.56 8.88 -56.04
N GLU A 15 -20.61 9.59 -56.46
CA GLU A 15 -21.86 9.76 -55.72
C GLU A 15 -22.60 8.42 -55.58
N ILE A 16 -22.55 7.58 -56.62
CA ILE A 16 -23.10 6.22 -56.57
C ILE A 16 -22.33 5.37 -55.55
N LEU A 17 -20.99 5.42 -55.54
CA LEU A 17 -20.17 4.71 -54.57
C LEU A 17 -20.44 5.16 -53.13
N VAL A 18 -20.52 6.47 -52.89
CA VAL A 18 -20.83 7.03 -51.57
C VAL A 18 -22.25 6.64 -51.15
N GLY A 19 -23.22 6.70 -52.07
CA GLY A 19 -24.60 6.29 -51.82
C GLY A 19 -24.71 4.81 -51.42
N ILE A 20 -23.99 3.93 -52.11
CA ILE A 20 -23.94 2.50 -51.79
C ILE A 20 -23.25 2.27 -50.43
N ALA A 21 -22.16 2.97 -50.13
CA ALA A 21 -21.45 2.83 -48.86
C ALA A 21 -22.33 3.28 -47.67
N VAL A 22 -23.05 4.39 -47.80
CA VAL A 22 -23.99 4.87 -46.79
C VAL A 22 -25.16 3.89 -46.62
N LEU A 23 -25.69 3.34 -47.71
CA LEU A 23 -26.74 2.31 -47.66
C LEU A 23 -26.27 1.07 -46.89
N ILE A 24 -25.06 0.58 -47.15
CA ILE A 24 -24.46 -0.56 -46.44
C ILE A 24 -24.29 -0.25 -44.94
N MET A 25 -23.82 0.95 -44.60
CA MET A 25 -23.67 1.40 -43.20
C MET A 25 -25.01 1.46 -42.47
N ILE A 26 -26.07 1.94 -43.12
CA ILE A 26 -27.43 1.99 -42.57
C ILE A 26 -27.98 0.58 -42.36
N ILE A 27 -27.83 -0.31 -43.34
CA ILE A 27 -28.26 -1.72 -43.23
C ILE A 27 -27.49 -2.43 -42.09
N TYR A 28 -26.19 -2.23 -42.00
CA TYR A 28 -25.36 -2.77 -40.92
C TYR A 28 -25.78 -2.20 -39.55
N GLY A 29 -26.10 -0.91 -39.47
CA GLY A 29 -26.64 -0.27 -38.27
C GLY A 29 -27.95 -0.91 -37.82
N ILE A 30 -28.94 -1.02 -38.71
CA ILE A 30 -30.25 -1.61 -38.42
C ILE A 30 -30.13 -3.07 -37.97
N THR A 31 -29.30 -3.87 -38.64
CA THR A 31 -29.06 -5.29 -38.28
C THR A 31 -28.35 -5.50 -36.94
N ARG A 32 -27.80 -4.42 -36.35
CA ARG A 32 -27.10 -4.43 -35.06
C ARG A 32 -27.93 -3.81 -33.91
N ILE A 33 -29.06 -3.15 -34.20
CA ILE A 33 -29.96 -2.61 -33.17
C ILE A 33 -30.49 -3.79 -32.32
N GLY A 34 -30.20 -3.76 -31.01
CA GLY A 34 -30.65 -4.77 -30.04
C GLY A 34 -29.70 -5.95 -29.80
N LYS A 35 -28.60 -6.09 -30.55
CA LYS A 35 -27.60 -7.15 -30.31
C LYS A 35 -26.47 -6.62 -29.41
N LYS A 36 -26.37 -7.15 -28.19
CA LYS A 36 -25.20 -6.90 -27.32
C LYS A 36 -23.96 -7.50 -27.99
N GLY A 37 -22.93 -6.68 -28.23
CA GLY A 37 -21.71 -7.14 -28.86
C GLY A 37 -21.04 -8.26 -28.07
N THR A 38 -20.59 -9.31 -28.76
CA THR A 38 -19.73 -10.37 -28.21
C THR A 38 -18.30 -9.86 -28.10
N TRP A 39 -18.07 -8.76 -27.37
CA TRP A 39 -16.73 -8.51 -26.86
C TRP A 39 -16.51 -9.53 -25.77
N SER A 40 -15.66 -10.52 -26.05
CA SER A 40 -15.29 -11.55 -25.10
C SER A 40 -14.66 -10.89 -23.88
N ARG A 41 -15.39 -10.86 -22.76
CA ARG A 41 -14.87 -10.38 -21.48
C ARG A 41 -13.96 -11.41 -20.78
N SER A 42 -13.34 -12.31 -21.54
CA SER A 42 -12.69 -13.48 -20.96
C SER A 42 -11.66 -14.11 -21.91
N TYR A 43 -10.44 -13.58 -21.89
CA TYR A 43 -9.26 -14.45 -21.83
C TYR A 43 -8.84 -14.56 -20.37
N TYR A 44 -9.73 -15.11 -19.52
CA TYR A 44 -9.29 -15.61 -18.23
C TYR A 44 -8.44 -16.84 -18.52
N TYR A 45 -7.12 -16.68 -18.50
CA TYR A 45 -6.24 -17.79 -18.18
C TYR A 45 -6.82 -18.46 -16.94
N ALA A 46 -7.10 -19.76 -17.00
CA ALA A 46 -7.37 -20.59 -15.84
C ALA A 46 -6.07 -20.72 -15.02
N GLY A 47 -5.59 -19.60 -14.49
CA GLY A 47 -4.62 -19.58 -13.42
C GLY A 47 -5.33 -20.18 -12.23
N GLY A 48 -4.99 -21.42 -11.88
CA GLY A 48 -5.46 -22.05 -10.65
C GLY A 48 -5.39 -21.03 -9.53
N GLN A 49 -6.41 -21.01 -8.68
CA GLN A 49 -6.48 -20.14 -7.51
C GLN A 49 -5.32 -20.50 -6.58
N LYS A 50 -4.11 -20.01 -6.88
CA LYS A 50 -3.10 -19.78 -5.87
C LYS A 50 -3.73 -18.72 -5.01
N GLU A 51 -4.24 -19.16 -3.86
CA GLU A 51 -4.62 -18.30 -2.76
C GLU A 51 -3.57 -17.19 -2.69
N LYS A 52 -3.95 -15.96 -3.07
CA LYS A 52 -3.02 -14.83 -3.03
C LYS A 52 -2.71 -14.65 -1.55
N ARG A 53 -1.63 -15.26 -1.07
CA ARG A 53 -1.11 -15.05 0.29
C ARG A 53 -1.03 -13.54 0.46
N ARG A 54 -1.89 -13.00 1.32
CA ARG A 54 -1.82 -11.57 1.66
C ARG A 54 -0.39 -11.31 2.14
N PRO A 55 0.26 -10.23 1.70
CA PRO A 55 1.57 -9.91 2.23
C PRO A 55 1.46 -9.87 3.77
N PRO A 56 2.47 -10.36 4.50
CA PRO A 56 2.45 -10.34 5.96
C PRO A 56 2.08 -8.94 6.45
N GLN A 57 1.17 -8.86 7.42
CA GLN A 57 0.70 -7.60 8.00
C GLN A 57 1.80 -6.88 8.81
N GLU A 58 2.95 -7.53 8.99
CA GLU A 58 4.10 -7.07 9.76
C GLU A 58 5.41 -7.61 9.20
N SER A 59 6.50 -6.89 9.44
CA SER A 59 7.84 -7.36 9.06
C SER A 59 8.33 -8.47 10.00
N LYS A 60 9.26 -9.30 9.54
CA LYS A 60 9.87 -10.36 10.38
C LYS A 60 10.50 -9.80 11.67
N GLY A 61 11.12 -8.61 11.59
CA GLY A 61 11.74 -7.95 12.74
C GLY A 61 10.71 -7.46 13.75
N GLU A 62 9.61 -6.87 13.26
CA GLU A 62 8.48 -6.44 14.10
C GLU A 62 7.82 -7.62 14.81
N ALA A 63 7.52 -8.70 14.07
CA ALA A 63 6.96 -9.94 14.61
C ALA A 63 7.84 -10.52 15.73
N GLU A 64 9.15 -10.56 15.51
CA GLU A 64 10.10 -11.08 16.49
C GLU A 64 10.21 -10.19 17.72
N CYS A 65 10.24 -8.86 17.55
CA CYS A 65 10.19 -7.92 18.67
C CYS A 65 8.94 -8.14 19.53
N ARG A 66 7.77 -8.28 18.90
CA ARG A 66 6.51 -8.58 19.61
C ARG A 66 6.58 -9.90 20.35
N ARG A 67 7.06 -10.95 19.69
CA ARG A 67 7.19 -12.29 20.30
C ARG A 67 8.07 -12.24 21.55
N ILE A 68 9.23 -11.61 21.46
CA ILE A 68 10.19 -11.53 22.57
C ILE A 68 9.63 -10.68 23.72
N ILE A 69 9.09 -9.49 23.43
CA ILE A 69 8.62 -8.59 24.49
C ILE A 69 7.44 -9.18 25.26
N GLN A 70 6.52 -9.88 24.57
CA GLN A 70 5.42 -10.59 25.20
C GLN A 70 5.93 -11.77 26.05
N GLN A 71 6.97 -12.48 25.61
CA GLN A 71 7.59 -13.54 26.40
C GLN A 71 8.26 -13.02 27.67
N ILE A 72 8.93 -11.86 27.60
CA ILE A 72 9.63 -11.27 28.74
C ILE A 72 8.64 -10.82 29.82
N PHE A 73 7.57 -10.12 29.43
CA PHE A 73 6.63 -9.53 30.39
C PHE A 73 5.39 -10.38 30.68
N ASN A 74 5.19 -11.47 29.93
CA ASN A 74 3.98 -12.28 29.95
C ASN A 74 2.69 -11.43 29.84
N LYS A 75 2.73 -10.41 28.98
CA LYS A 75 1.66 -9.43 28.74
C LYS A 75 1.51 -9.16 27.25
N PRO A 76 0.31 -8.76 26.77
CA PRO A 76 0.11 -8.43 25.36
C PRO A 76 0.77 -7.09 25.01
N PHE A 77 1.32 -7.00 23.79
CA PHE A 77 1.86 -5.78 23.19
C PHE A 77 1.28 -5.60 21.78
N PRO A 78 -0.01 -5.21 21.67
CA PRO A 78 -0.65 -4.98 20.37
C PRO A 78 -0.04 -3.79 19.63
N LYS A 79 -0.28 -3.73 18.31
CA LYS A 79 -0.18 -2.46 17.58
C LYS A 79 -1.24 -1.52 18.13
N ALA A 80 -0.86 -0.29 18.44
CA ALA A 80 -1.77 0.68 19.03
C ALA A 80 -1.58 2.06 18.43
N ARG A 81 -2.66 2.86 18.42
CA ARG A 81 -2.66 4.29 18.05
C ARG A 81 -3.23 5.13 19.20
N PRO A 82 -2.50 5.23 20.33
CA PRO A 82 -3.04 5.88 21.53
C PRO A 82 -3.41 7.35 21.28
N ASP A 83 -4.46 7.85 21.93
CA ASP A 83 -4.97 9.22 21.75
C ASP A 83 -3.95 10.32 22.09
N ILE A 84 -3.03 9.99 22.99
CA ILE A 84 -1.88 10.83 23.36
C ILE A 84 -0.85 11.04 22.23
N LEU A 85 -0.85 10.18 21.20
CA LEU A 85 0.02 10.30 20.01
C LEU A 85 -0.70 11.03 18.86
N ASN A 86 -1.49 12.04 19.17
CA ASN A 86 -2.24 12.79 18.18
C ASN A 86 -1.31 13.63 17.28
N ASN A 87 -1.35 13.43 15.97
CA ASN A 87 -0.52 14.18 15.03
C ASN A 87 -1.08 15.61 14.80
N PRO A 88 -0.38 16.68 15.26
CA PRO A 88 -0.80 18.07 15.08
C PRO A 88 -0.87 18.48 13.60
N VAL A 89 -0.07 17.87 12.72
CA VAL A 89 -0.01 18.24 11.30
C VAL A 89 -1.27 17.79 10.55
N THR A 90 -1.89 16.68 10.95
CA THR A 90 -3.15 16.22 10.34
C THR A 90 -4.38 16.78 11.05
N GLY A 91 -4.23 17.85 11.83
CA GLY A 91 -5.33 18.54 12.50
C GLY A 91 -6.06 17.67 13.52
N GLY A 92 -5.41 16.66 14.10
CA GLY A 92 -6.04 15.83 15.11
C GLY A 92 -6.61 14.49 14.63
N ASN A 93 -6.73 14.30 13.31
CA ASN A 93 -7.57 13.21 12.76
C ASN A 93 -6.91 11.82 12.76
N HIS A 94 -5.59 11.74 12.94
CA HIS A 94 -4.85 10.48 12.85
C HIS A 94 -3.71 10.43 13.87
N ASN A 95 -3.87 9.57 14.87
CA ASN A 95 -2.81 9.29 15.83
C ASN A 95 -1.67 8.49 15.18
N LEU A 96 -0.45 8.72 15.65
CA LEU A 96 0.72 7.92 15.27
C LEU A 96 0.60 6.50 15.85
N GLU A 97 1.06 5.53 15.07
CA GLU A 97 1.04 4.11 15.44
C GLU A 97 2.32 3.69 16.16
N LEU A 98 2.16 2.82 17.14
CA LEU A 98 3.19 2.08 17.84
C LEU A 98 3.08 0.59 17.50
N ASP A 99 4.18 -0.05 17.10
CA ASP A 99 4.18 -1.46 16.66
C ASP A 99 3.83 -2.43 17.79
N CYS A 100 4.38 -2.20 18.97
CA CYS A 100 4.20 -3.03 20.17
C CYS A 100 4.05 -2.12 21.37
N TYR A 101 2.84 -1.91 21.88
CA TYR A 101 2.60 -1.01 23.00
C TYR A 101 1.84 -1.68 24.14
N ASN A 102 2.29 -1.45 25.38
CA ASN A 102 1.56 -1.81 26.58
C ASN A 102 1.32 -0.58 27.45
N ALA A 103 0.04 -0.20 27.61
CA ALA A 103 -0.37 0.99 28.35
C ALA A 103 -0.04 0.91 29.84
N THR A 104 -0.20 -0.26 30.46
CA THR A 104 0.08 -0.47 31.89
C THR A 104 1.55 -0.30 32.21
N LEU A 105 2.43 -0.83 31.35
CA LEU A 105 3.88 -0.70 31.49
C LEU A 105 4.43 0.64 30.97
N ARG A 106 3.61 1.43 30.28
CA ARG A 106 4.02 2.64 29.54
C ARG A 106 5.25 2.37 28.66
N LEU A 107 5.25 1.22 27.99
CA LEU A 107 6.39 0.73 27.22
C LEU A 107 5.95 0.46 25.78
N ALA A 108 6.71 1.00 24.84
CA ALA A 108 6.57 0.78 23.42
C ALA A 108 7.88 0.23 22.84
N VAL A 109 7.78 -0.70 21.89
CA VAL A 109 8.90 -1.24 21.12
C VAL A 109 8.58 -1.11 19.63
N GLU A 110 9.52 -0.59 18.86
CA GLU A 110 9.38 -0.44 17.40
C GLU A 110 10.57 -1.04 16.66
N TYR A 111 10.29 -1.66 15.51
CA TYR A 111 11.34 -2.16 14.63
C TYR A 111 11.54 -1.22 13.43
N ASN A 112 12.61 -0.44 13.48
CA ASN A 112 12.90 0.55 12.46
C ASN A 112 13.65 -0.08 11.29
N GLY A 113 12.92 -0.31 10.20
CA GLY A 113 13.47 -0.74 8.92
C GLY A 113 14.41 0.28 8.27
N VAL A 114 15.09 -0.11 7.17
CA VAL A 114 16.03 0.74 6.44
C VAL A 114 15.42 2.07 5.98
N GLN A 115 14.11 2.08 5.71
CA GLN A 115 13.36 3.25 5.27
C GLN A 115 13.39 4.42 6.27
N HIS A 116 13.54 4.15 7.57
CA HIS A 116 13.64 5.20 8.59
C HIS A 116 14.97 5.96 8.55
N TYR A 117 16.01 5.35 7.97
CA TYR A 117 17.38 5.88 8.01
C TYR A 117 17.79 6.49 6.67
N LYS A 118 17.34 5.90 5.55
CA LYS A 118 17.79 6.26 4.19
C LYS A 118 16.62 6.39 3.24
N TYR A 119 16.77 7.29 2.27
CA TYR A 119 15.86 7.33 1.14
C TYR A 119 16.03 6.06 0.29
N VAL A 120 15.02 5.20 0.33
CA VAL A 120 14.89 4.03 -0.54
C VAL A 120 13.69 4.25 -1.48
N PRO A 121 13.88 4.27 -2.82
CA PRO A 121 12.80 4.51 -3.80
C PRO A 121 11.63 3.53 -3.69
N TYR A 122 11.90 2.29 -3.25
CA TYR A 122 10.85 1.29 -3.02
C TYR A 122 9.88 1.69 -1.89
N PHE A 123 10.38 2.37 -0.85
CA PHE A 123 9.59 2.77 0.32
C PHE A 123 9.11 4.22 0.26
N HIS A 124 9.76 5.07 -0.55
CA HIS A 124 9.45 6.49 -0.62
C HIS A 124 9.21 6.93 -2.05
N LYS A 125 8.10 7.65 -2.26
CA LYS A 125 7.76 8.22 -3.57
C LYS A 125 8.78 9.26 -4.04
N ASN A 126 9.26 10.08 -3.11
CA ASN A 126 10.21 11.16 -3.34
C ASN A 126 10.97 11.49 -2.04
N LYS A 127 11.96 12.38 -2.13
CA LYS A 127 12.79 12.78 -0.98
C LYS A 127 11.96 13.45 0.13
N GLU A 128 10.93 14.20 -0.24
CA GLU A 128 10.03 14.86 0.71
C GLU A 128 9.25 13.84 1.56
N ALA A 129 8.76 12.75 0.97
CA ALA A 129 8.10 11.67 1.68
C ALA A 129 9.00 11.02 2.74
N PHE A 130 10.30 10.88 2.45
CA PHE A 130 11.29 10.42 3.41
C PHE A 130 11.53 11.43 4.55
N LEU A 131 11.61 12.73 4.23
CA LEU A 131 11.73 13.78 5.25
C LEU A 131 10.48 13.81 6.15
N ASN A 132 9.29 13.68 5.58
CA ASN A 132 8.03 13.59 6.31
C ASN A 132 7.94 12.33 7.18
N GLN A 133 8.56 11.23 6.76
CA GLN A 133 8.69 10.04 7.62
C GLN A 133 9.62 10.32 8.80
N LYS A 134 10.80 10.90 8.57
CA LYS A 134 11.71 11.29 9.66
C LYS A 134 11.06 12.25 10.66
N TYR A 135 10.33 13.25 10.16
CA TYR A 135 9.59 14.18 11.00
C TYR A 135 8.57 13.46 11.89
N ARG A 136 7.80 12.51 11.33
CA ARG A 136 6.84 11.70 12.11
C ARG A 136 7.53 10.82 13.15
N ASP A 137 8.68 10.25 12.83
CA ASP A 137 9.47 9.44 13.78
C ASP A 137 9.99 10.31 14.94
N GLU A 138 10.50 11.51 14.67
CA GLU A 138 10.92 12.46 15.70
C GLU A 138 9.76 12.92 16.57
N LEU A 139 8.62 13.23 15.95
CA LEU A 139 7.41 13.63 16.65
C LEU A 139 6.91 12.52 17.58
N LYS A 140 6.95 11.27 17.12
CA LYS A 140 6.63 10.08 17.91
C LYS A 140 7.53 9.98 19.14
N ARG A 141 8.86 10.08 18.96
CA ARG A 141 9.82 10.06 20.09
C ARG A 141 9.52 11.14 21.12
N ARG A 142 9.20 12.35 20.65
CA ARG A 142 8.84 13.47 21.51
C ARG A 142 7.54 13.19 22.27
N MET A 143 6.48 12.79 21.59
CA MET A 143 5.19 12.50 22.21
C MET A 143 5.27 11.37 23.23
N CYS A 144 6.01 10.30 22.93
CA CYS A 144 6.25 9.24 23.90
C CYS A 144 6.97 9.79 25.15
N ARG A 145 8.02 10.59 24.97
CA ARG A 145 8.75 11.21 26.08
C ARG A 145 7.87 12.12 26.94
N ASP A 146 7.13 13.03 26.29
CA ASP A 146 6.26 14.02 26.94
C ASP A 146 5.13 13.31 27.71
N ASN A 147 4.66 12.16 27.22
CA ASN A 147 3.68 11.31 27.88
C ASN A 147 4.31 10.19 28.71
N SER A 148 5.57 10.31 29.16
CA SER A 148 6.26 9.31 30.01
C SER A 148 6.08 7.85 29.54
N ILE A 149 6.14 7.64 28.22
CA ILE A 149 6.18 6.33 27.58
C ILE A 149 7.60 6.07 27.15
N THR A 150 8.15 4.96 27.62
CA THR A 150 9.46 4.48 27.19
C THR A 150 9.32 3.89 25.79
N LEU A 151 9.94 4.52 24.81
CA LEU A 151 10.00 4.02 23.43
C LEU A 151 11.39 3.40 23.17
N ILE A 152 11.42 2.10 22.88
CA ILE A 152 12.63 1.37 22.49
C ILE A 152 12.59 1.09 20.99
N GLU A 153 13.49 1.71 20.25
CA GLU A 153 13.64 1.51 18.81
C GLU A 153 14.74 0.48 18.53
N VAL A 154 14.37 -0.59 17.82
CA VAL A 154 15.29 -1.64 17.36
C VAL A 154 15.66 -1.33 15.90
N PRO A 155 16.91 -0.97 15.61
CA PRO A 155 17.32 -0.65 14.25
C PRO A 155 17.43 -1.92 13.39
N TYR A 156 17.18 -1.80 12.09
CA TYR A 156 17.30 -2.91 11.13
C TYR A 156 18.70 -3.55 11.08
N THR A 157 19.72 -2.88 11.61
CA THR A 157 21.09 -3.39 11.72
C THR A 157 21.21 -4.54 12.73
N VAL A 158 20.26 -4.66 13.67
CA VAL A 158 20.16 -5.80 14.59
C VAL A 158 19.51 -6.96 13.85
N LYS A 159 20.24 -8.06 13.70
CA LYS A 159 19.73 -9.28 13.05
C LYS A 159 18.69 -9.93 13.95
N VAL A 160 17.73 -10.63 13.33
CA VAL A 160 16.63 -11.32 14.03
C VAL A 160 17.09 -12.16 15.24
N PRO A 161 18.15 -12.99 15.16
CA PRO A 161 18.62 -13.76 16.31
C PRO A 161 19.12 -12.90 17.48
N ASP A 162 19.62 -11.70 17.20
CA ASP A 162 20.24 -10.78 18.17
C ASP A 162 19.22 -9.79 18.75
N ILE A 163 17.97 -9.77 18.26
CA ILE A 163 16.92 -8.87 18.77
C ILE A 163 16.69 -9.12 20.27
N ARG A 164 16.72 -10.39 20.70
CA ARG A 164 16.50 -10.74 22.12
C ARG A 164 17.54 -10.12 23.03
N SER A 165 18.83 -10.29 22.72
CA SER A 165 19.91 -9.75 23.53
C SER A 165 19.91 -8.22 23.53
N PHE A 166 19.60 -7.61 22.37
CA PHE A 166 19.43 -6.16 22.26
C PHE A 166 18.30 -5.64 23.15
N LEU A 167 17.13 -6.27 23.09
CA LEU A 167 15.97 -5.88 23.89
C LEU A 167 16.24 -6.03 25.38
N ILE A 168 16.81 -7.16 25.82
CA ILE A 168 17.15 -7.36 27.24
C ILE A 168 18.10 -6.26 27.72
N LYS A 169 19.20 -6.01 26.98
CA LYS A 169 20.16 -4.95 27.34
C LYS A 169 19.49 -3.57 27.44
N LYS A 170 18.62 -3.24 26.48
CA LYS A 170 17.90 -1.96 26.50
C LYS A 170 16.92 -1.88 27.66
N LEU A 171 16.13 -2.92 27.90
CA LEU A 171 15.16 -2.99 29.01
C LEU A 171 15.84 -2.90 30.37
N SER A 172 16.99 -3.55 30.56
CA SER A 172 17.80 -3.38 31.77
C SER A 172 18.30 -1.94 31.93
N SER A 173 18.78 -1.32 30.84
CA SER A 173 19.27 0.06 30.90
C SER A 173 18.20 1.10 31.24
N VAL A 174 16.93 0.82 30.91
CA VAL A 174 15.79 1.68 31.24
C VAL A 174 15.08 1.28 32.54
N GLY A 175 15.56 0.25 33.25
CA GLY A 175 15.06 -0.16 34.56
C GLY A 175 13.81 -1.06 34.54
N TYR A 176 13.48 -1.67 33.41
CA TYR A 176 12.35 -2.61 33.31
C TYR A 176 12.73 -4.06 33.68
N LEU A 177 14.02 -4.36 33.66
CA LEU A 177 14.58 -5.64 34.08
C LEU A 177 15.67 -5.36 35.11
N SER A 178 15.55 -6.00 36.26
CA SER A 178 16.54 -6.05 37.34
C SER A 178 17.62 -7.09 37.06
#